data_AF-A0A5C8DZX1-F1
#
_entry.id   AF-A0A5C8DZX1-F1
#
_cell.length_a   1.000
_cell.length_b   1.000
_cell.length_c   1.000
_cell.angle_alpha   90.00
_cell.angle_beta   90.00
_cell.angle_gamma   90.00
#
_symmetry.space_group_name_H-M   'P 1'
#
loop_
_entity.id
_entity.type
_entity.pdbx_description
1 polymer ?
#
loop_
_entity_poly.entity_id
_entity_poly.type
_entity_poly.pdbx_seq_one_letter_code
_entity_poly.pdbx_strand_id
1 'polypeptide(L)'
;MAGTLLILAACKKEKENESTGEVIEKKGCYTDSYLVKLTNPGITENSFVCPQTTPVATDYNCTNAVFIHLPLELGTPGKKIRFVFSREEVSCLSYTNSPKHIIVKSVKAD
;
A
#
# COMPACT_ATOMS: atom_id res chain seq x y z
N MET A 1 -2.54 -50.74 17.68
CA MET A 1 -1.33 -50.01 17.27
C MET A 1 -1.80 -48.75 16.57
N ALA A 2 -1.43 -47.61 17.12
CA ALA A 2 -1.84 -46.29 16.69
C ALA A 2 -1.24 -45.93 15.33
N GLY A 3 -2.00 -45.21 14.52
CA GLY A 3 -1.57 -44.64 13.26
C GLY A 3 -2.42 -43.42 12.93
N THR A 4 -2.44 -42.44 13.82
CA THR A 4 -3.11 -41.16 13.59
C THR A 4 -2.37 -40.42 12.47
N LEU A 5 -3.01 -40.32 11.31
CA LEU A 5 -2.53 -39.51 10.19
C LEU A 5 -2.59 -38.02 10.63
N LEU A 6 -1.44 -37.46 11.00
CA LEU A 6 -1.27 -36.02 11.13
C LEU A 6 -1.27 -35.42 9.73
N ILE A 7 -2.45 -35.02 9.25
CA ILE A 7 -2.56 -34.13 8.10
C ILE A 7 -2.07 -32.76 8.60
N LEU A 8 -0.78 -32.50 8.42
CA LEU A 8 -0.20 -31.17 8.49
C LEU A 8 -0.85 -30.36 7.38
N ALA A 9 -1.94 -29.68 7.70
CA ALA A 9 -2.48 -28.59 6.91
C ALA A 9 -1.40 -27.50 6.87
N ALA A 10 -0.51 -27.59 5.89
CA ALA A 10 0.29 -26.47 5.47
C ALA A 10 -0.71 -25.40 5.04
N CYS A 11 -1.01 -24.46 5.93
CA CYS A 11 -1.65 -23.20 5.56
C CYS A 11 -0.75 -22.59 4.49
N LYS A 12 -1.10 -22.80 3.21
CA LYS A 12 -0.60 -22.01 2.10
C LYS A 12 -1.06 -20.60 2.43
N LYS A 13 -0.19 -19.83 3.10
CA LYS A 13 -0.39 -18.40 3.32
C LYS A 13 -0.57 -17.83 1.91
N GLU A 14 -1.79 -17.42 1.58
CA GLU A 14 -2.05 -16.78 0.28
C GLU A 14 -0.99 -15.71 0.09
N LYS A 15 -0.34 -15.75 -1.08
CA LYS A 15 0.79 -14.86 -1.36
C LYS A 15 0.18 -13.46 -1.51
N GLU A 16 0.17 -12.70 -0.42
CA GLU A 16 -0.36 -11.35 -0.43
C GLU A 16 0.44 -10.52 -1.43
N ASN A 17 -0.24 -9.82 -2.34
CA ASN A 17 0.42 -9.00 -3.35
C ASN A 17 1.04 -7.77 -2.68
N GLU A 18 2.36 -7.77 -2.55
CA GLU A 18 3.13 -6.62 -2.07
C GLU A 18 3.16 -5.52 -3.13
N SER A 19 2.95 -4.29 -2.69
CA SER A 19 3.21 -3.09 -3.48
C SER A 19 4.54 -2.48 -3.08
N THR A 20 5.26 -1.92 -4.05
CA THR A 20 6.47 -1.14 -3.80
C THR A 20 6.17 0.34 -4.04
N GLY A 21 6.72 1.20 -3.20
CA GLY A 21 6.62 2.64 -3.35
C GLY A 21 7.79 3.39 -2.76
N GLU A 22 7.86 4.67 -3.10
CA GLU A 22 8.84 5.62 -2.61
C GLU A 22 8.15 6.68 -1.76
N VAL A 23 8.66 6.92 -0.56
CA VAL A 23 8.17 7.97 0.33
C VAL A 23 8.57 9.33 -0.24
N ILE A 24 7.59 10.21 -0.45
CA ILE A 24 7.82 11.54 -1.02
C ILE A 24 7.93 12.58 0.09
N GLU A 25 6.88 12.70 0.92
CA GLU A 25 6.81 13.70 1.97
C GLU A 25 5.87 13.26 3.09
N LYS A 26 6.06 13.83 4.28
CA LYS A 26 5.13 13.68 5.40
C LYS A 26 3.93 14.59 5.16
N LYS A 27 2.78 13.98 4.87
CA LYS A 27 1.56 14.68 4.45
C LYS A 27 0.37 13.74 4.55
N GLY A 28 -0.81 14.30 4.68
CA GLY A 28 -2.06 13.56 4.80
C GLY A 28 -2.84 14.06 5.99
N CYS A 29 -3.90 13.33 6.34
CA CYS A 29 -4.80 13.73 7.42
C CYS A 29 -4.28 13.37 8.83
N TYR A 30 -3.31 12.46 8.93
CA TYR A 30 -2.72 12.01 10.20
C TYR A 30 -1.30 12.52 10.40
N THR A 31 -0.90 12.61 11.67
CA THR A 31 0.42 13.08 12.10
C THR A 31 1.57 12.14 11.72
N ASP A 32 1.29 10.93 11.29
CA ASP A 32 2.22 9.89 10.83
C ASP A 32 1.88 9.41 9.41
N SER A 33 1.10 10.21 8.67
CA SER A 33 0.78 9.95 7.27
C SER A 33 1.87 10.47 6.34
N TYR A 34 2.17 9.68 5.32
CA TYR A 34 3.14 10.01 4.29
C TYR A 34 2.55 9.77 2.90
N LEU A 35 2.87 10.67 1.98
CA LEU A 35 2.60 10.48 0.57
C LEU A 35 3.63 9.49 0.01
N VAL A 36 3.13 8.38 -0.53
CA VAL A 36 3.94 7.32 -1.12
C VAL A 36 3.60 7.21 -2.60
N LYS A 37 4.59 7.39 -3.46
CA LYS A 37 4.47 7.16 -4.90
C LYS A 37 4.62 5.66 -5.16
N LEU A 38 3.65 5.05 -5.84
CA LEU A 38 3.69 3.66 -6.25
C LEU A 38 4.72 3.49 -7.37
N THR A 39 5.68 2.59 -7.19
CA THR A 39 6.69 2.23 -8.19
C THR A 39 6.40 0.88 -8.83
N ASN A 40 5.85 -0.05 -8.06
CA ASN A 40 5.32 -1.31 -8.54
C ASN A 40 4.03 -1.65 -7.76
N PRO A 41 2.85 -1.24 -8.26
CA PRO A 41 1.60 -1.54 -7.58
C PRO A 41 1.33 -3.05 -7.60
N GLY A 42 1.31 -3.70 -6.44
CA GLY A 42 0.69 -5.02 -6.25
C GLY A 42 -0.84 -4.94 -6.13
N ILE A 43 -1.37 -3.72 -6.20
CA ILE A 43 -2.77 -3.34 -6.04
C ILE A 43 -3.42 -2.89 -7.36
N THR A 44 -2.87 -3.31 -8.51
CA THR A 44 -3.33 -2.91 -9.87
C THR A 44 -4.80 -3.13 -10.15
N GLU A 45 -5.47 -4.00 -9.39
CA GLU A 45 -6.90 -4.27 -9.50
C GLU A 45 -7.77 -3.20 -8.85
N ASN A 46 -7.19 -2.27 -8.08
CA ASN A 46 -7.95 -1.20 -7.43
C ASN A 46 -8.19 -0.03 -8.39
N SER A 47 -9.43 0.44 -8.45
CA SER A 47 -9.90 1.47 -9.38
C SER A 47 -9.18 2.81 -9.25
N PHE A 48 -8.56 3.09 -8.10
CA PHE A 48 -7.83 4.34 -7.89
C PHE A 48 -6.40 4.33 -8.47
N VAL A 49 -5.86 3.17 -8.86
CA VAL A 49 -4.48 3.07 -9.40
C VAL A 49 -4.50 3.33 -10.90
N CYS A 50 -3.68 4.26 -11.38
CA CYS A 50 -3.59 4.50 -12.82
C CYS A 50 -2.85 3.34 -13.53
N PRO A 51 -3.14 3.09 -14.82
CA PRO A 51 -2.28 2.25 -15.66
C PRO A 51 -0.82 2.72 -15.59
N GLN A 52 0.15 1.80 -15.56
CA GLN A 52 1.57 2.13 -15.31
C GLN A 52 2.20 3.09 -16.34
N THR A 53 1.56 3.28 -17.49
CA THR A 53 2.00 4.22 -18.54
C THR A 53 1.58 5.67 -18.26
N THR A 54 0.73 5.91 -17.26
CA THR A 54 0.31 7.26 -16.90
C THR A 54 1.38 7.92 -16.02
N PRO A 55 1.95 9.07 -16.43
CA PRO A 55 2.85 9.84 -15.55
C PRO A 55 2.16 10.13 -14.21
N VAL A 56 2.94 10.46 -13.16
CA VAL A 56 2.39 10.86 -11.86
C VAL A 56 1.61 12.16 -12.01
N ALA A 57 0.41 12.04 -12.54
CA ALA A 57 -0.56 13.07 -12.72
C ALA A 57 -1.80 12.53 -12.01
N THR A 58 -2.34 13.33 -11.11
CA THR A 58 -3.71 13.22 -10.64
C THR A 58 -4.60 13.34 -11.87
N ASP A 59 -4.90 12.22 -12.52
CA ASP A 59 -6.04 12.17 -13.40
C ASP A 59 -7.29 12.22 -12.51
N TYR A 60 -8.39 12.80 -12.99
CA TYR A 60 -9.59 12.99 -12.16
C TYR A 60 -10.13 11.67 -11.58
N ASN A 61 -9.72 10.53 -12.12
CA ASN A 61 -10.23 9.21 -11.79
C ASN A 61 -9.20 8.29 -11.12
N CYS A 62 -7.89 8.59 -11.16
CA CYS A 62 -6.86 7.70 -10.64
C CYS A 62 -5.57 8.45 -10.23
N THR A 63 -4.76 7.78 -9.41
CA THR A 63 -3.48 8.28 -8.89
C THR A 63 -2.48 7.12 -8.79
N ASN A 64 -1.21 7.40 -9.04
CA ASN A 64 -0.10 6.48 -8.73
C ASN A 64 0.58 6.83 -7.41
N ALA A 65 -0.16 7.45 -6.49
CA ALA A 65 0.30 7.77 -5.15
C ALA A 65 -0.83 7.55 -4.14
N VAL A 66 -0.46 7.23 -2.91
CA VAL A 66 -1.35 6.95 -1.79
C VAL A 66 -0.80 7.56 -0.51
N PHE A 67 -1.68 7.87 0.44
CA PHE A 67 -1.30 8.21 1.80
C PHE A 67 -1.32 6.96 2.68
N ILE A 68 -0.22 6.71 3.39
CA ILE A 68 -0.05 5.55 4.27
C ILE A 68 0.50 6.01 5.62
N HIS A 69 0.07 5.35 6.69
CA HIS A 69 0.72 5.46 8.00
C HIS A 69 2.06 4.74 7.98
N LEU A 70 3.14 5.45 8.29
CA LEU A 70 4.47 4.85 8.38
C LEU A 70 5.11 5.09 9.75
N PRO A 71 5.84 4.08 10.29
CA PRO A 71 6.73 4.33 11.41
C PRO A 71 7.80 5.35 11.00
N LEU A 72 8.27 6.14 11.98
CA LEU A 72 9.21 7.26 11.75
C LEU A 72 10.44 6.84 10.93
N GLU A 73 10.98 5.65 11.20
CA GLU A 73 12.15 5.10 10.51
C GLU A 73 11.92 4.86 9.01
N LEU A 74 10.69 4.56 8.60
CA LEU A 74 10.33 4.32 7.21
C LEU A 74 9.83 5.59 6.50
N GLY A 75 9.36 6.58 7.25
CA GLY A 75 8.84 7.86 6.75
C GLY A 75 9.88 8.87 6.26
N THR A 76 11.08 8.44 5.84
CA THR A 76 12.10 9.35 5.32
C THR A 76 11.88 9.57 3.82
N PRO A 77 11.79 10.83 3.32
CA PRO A 77 11.73 11.12 1.88
C PRO A 77 12.83 10.39 1.08
N GLY A 78 12.46 9.82 -0.07
CA GLY A 78 13.31 9.02 -0.93
C GLY A 78 13.47 7.55 -0.51
N LYS A 79 12.95 7.15 0.67
CA LYS A 79 13.03 5.77 1.13
C LYS A 79 12.06 4.88 0.35
N LYS A 80 12.56 3.73 -0.09
CA LYS A 80 11.75 2.71 -0.74
C LYS A 80 11.16 1.76 0.29
N ILE A 81 9.88 1.47 0.14
CA ILE A 81 9.13 0.60 1.03
C ILE A 81 8.35 -0.44 0.24
N ARG A 82 8.17 -1.61 0.86
CA ARG A 82 7.20 -2.62 0.45
C ARG A 82 6.09 -2.69 1.46
N PHE A 83 4.86 -2.79 1.00
CA PHE A 83 3.69 -2.90 1.87
C PHE A 83 2.60 -3.78 1.27
N VAL A 84 1.74 -4.30 2.15
CA VAL A 84 0.55 -5.06 1.75
C VAL A 84 -0.68 -4.22 2.05
N PHE A 85 -1.50 -3.94 1.04
CA PHE A 85 -2.74 -3.19 1.20
C PHE A 85 -3.81 -4.03 1.92
N SER A 86 -4.52 -3.45 2.88
CA SER A 86 -5.59 -4.14 3.63
C SER A 86 -6.94 -4.14 2.90
N ARG A 87 -7.08 -3.44 1.77
CA ARG A 87 -8.34 -3.15 1.05
C ARG A 87 -9.23 -2.12 1.72
N GLU A 88 -8.83 -1.59 2.86
CA GLU A 88 -9.58 -0.55 3.58
C GLU A 88 -9.01 0.83 3.26
N GLU A 89 -9.89 1.74 2.87
CA GLU A 89 -9.59 3.17 2.71
C GLU A 89 -9.94 3.91 3.99
N VAL A 90 -9.15 4.92 4.34
CA VAL A 90 -9.51 5.84 5.41
C VAL A 90 -10.31 7.00 4.84
N SER A 91 -11.52 7.21 5.38
CA SER A 91 -12.32 8.42 5.16
C SER A 91 -11.73 9.61 5.89
N CYS A 92 -10.61 10.14 5.40
CA CYS A 92 -10.19 11.48 5.74
C CYS A 92 -10.07 12.32 4.47
N LEU A 93 -11.06 13.21 4.30
CA LEU A 93 -11.23 14.28 3.30
C LEU A 93 -10.40 14.11 2.02
N SER A 94 -10.50 12.94 1.39
CA SER A 94 -9.94 12.74 0.07
C SER A 94 -10.90 13.45 -0.88
N TYR A 95 -10.63 14.74 -1.15
CA TYR A 95 -11.26 15.44 -2.26
C TYR A 95 -11.12 14.56 -3.51
N THR A 96 -12.08 14.64 -4.44
CA THR A 96 -12.14 13.77 -5.63
C THR A 96 -10.85 13.73 -6.46
N ASN A 97 -9.91 14.66 -6.22
CA ASN A 97 -8.65 14.78 -6.95
C ASN A 97 -7.40 14.50 -6.08
N SER A 98 -7.57 14.06 -4.83
CA SER A 98 -6.47 13.78 -3.90
C SER A 98 -6.10 12.30 -3.86
N PRO A 99 -4.82 11.96 -3.63
CA PRO A 99 -4.41 10.58 -3.35
C PRO A 99 -5.25 9.93 -2.25
N LYS A 100 -5.54 8.63 -2.42
CA LYS A 100 -6.31 7.85 -1.44
C LYS A 100 -5.51 7.59 -0.18
N HIS A 101 -6.17 7.64 0.97
CA HIS A 101 -5.61 7.17 2.23
C HIS A 101 -5.94 5.68 2.39
N ILE A 102 -4.91 4.86 2.58
CA ILE A 102 -5.07 3.41 2.66
C ILE A 102 -4.51 2.85 3.96
N ILE A 103 -5.09 1.75 4.41
CA ILE A 103 -4.55 0.96 5.51
C ILE A 103 -3.67 -0.14 4.93
N VAL A 104 -2.52 -0.37 5.56
CA VAL A 104 -1.59 -1.44 5.18
C VAL A 104 -1.53 -2.49 6.28
N LYS A 105 -1.52 -3.76 5.89
CA LYS A 105 -1.38 -4.90 6.81
C LYS A 105 0.04 -5.05 7.33
N SER A 106 1.02 -4.73 6.48
CA SER A 106 2.43 -4.78 6.81
C SER A 106 3.20 -3.78 5.96
N VAL A 107 4.31 -3.29 6.49
CA VAL A 107 5.25 -2.40 5.80
C VAL A 107 6.67 -2.72 6.23
N LYS A 108 7.61 -2.66 5.28
CA LYS A 108 9.05 -2.87 5.48
C LYS A 108 9.85 -2.04 4.49
N ALA A 109 11.14 -1.88 4.74
CA ALA A 109 12.05 -1.35 3.72
C ALA A 109 12.09 -2.30 2.51
N ASP A 110 12.13 -1.73 1.31
CA ASP A 110 12.31 -2.45 0.04
C ASP A 110 13.76 -2.89 -0.19
#